data_AF-A0A958DRV1-F1
#
_entry.id   AF-A0A958DRV1-F1
#
_cell.length_a   1.000
_cell.length_b   1.000
_cell.length_c   1.000
_cell.angle_alpha   90.00
_cell.angle_beta   90.00
_cell.angle_gamma   90.00
#
_symmetry.space_group_name_H-M   'P 1'
#
loop_
_entity.id
_entity.type
_entity.pdbx_description
1 polymer ?
#
loop_
_entity_poly.entity_id
_entity_poly.type
_entity_poly.pdbx_seq_one_letter_code
_entity_poly.pdbx_strand_id
1 'polypeptide(L)'
;MKCHKVSARKILSFPSRIRIILYPLSFILLLFSAATFAQQIAIPRIEQMPNLPQPYQMRNWKQVALGFDSLAFKLTASGQYLPLIFRQINTVNYPNHDSFGIHSYVGTNSPNSGEAITGLPAVVGASLVGINKKNQNSQNWVLRCEEFFNRRPEENIYLNGPVANSGSDW
;
A
#
# COMPACT_ATOMS: atom_id res chain seq x y z
N MET A 1 22.14 -27.43 -50.72
CA MET A 1 21.16 -26.43 -50.24
C MET A 1 19.90 -26.52 -51.09
N LYS A 2 18.78 -27.05 -50.56
CA LYS A 2 17.45 -26.95 -51.19
C LYS A 2 16.49 -26.45 -50.12
N CYS A 3 16.13 -25.18 -50.19
CA CYS A 3 15.18 -24.54 -49.29
C CYS A 3 13.76 -24.76 -49.83
N HIS A 4 12.91 -25.42 -49.03
CA HIS A 4 11.48 -25.57 -49.34
C HIS A 4 10.73 -24.29 -48.97
N LYS A 5 10.03 -23.69 -49.93
CA LYS A 5 9.11 -22.58 -49.70
C LYS A 5 7.80 -23.12 -49.12
N VAL A 6 7.43 -22.65 -47.93
CA VAL A 6 6.11 -22.86 -47.34
C VAL A 6 5.09 -21.96 -48.05
N SER A 7 3.98 -22.56 -48.49
CA SER A 7 2.86 -21.88 -49.16
C SER A 7 1.99 -21.14 -48.13
N ALA A 8 1.84 -19.83 -48.29
CA ALA A 8 1.02 -18.99 -47.43
C ALA A 8 -0.48 -19.28 -47.64
N ARG A 9 -1.20 -19.57 -46.56
CA ARG A 9 -2.67 -19.73 -46.56
C ARG A 9 -3.32 -18.45 -47.07
N LYS A 10 -4.19 -18.56 -48.07
CA LYS A 10 -5.02 -17.47 -48.59
C LYS A 10 -5.87 -16.89 -47.46
N ILE A 11 -5.57 -15.65 -47.10
CA ILE A 11 -6.45 -14.82 -46.27
C ILE A 11 -7.76 -14.69 -47.03
N LEU A 12 -8.86 -15.15 -46.44
CA LEU A 12 -10.22 -15.00 -46.99
C LEU A 12 -10.50 -13.50 -47.17
N SER A 13 -10.34 -13.01 -48.39
CA SER A 13 -10.64 -11.63 -48.75
C SER A 13 -12.14 -11.50 -49.00
N PHE A 14 -12.86 -10.81 -48.11
CA PHE A 14 -14.26 -10.46 -48.36
C PHE A 14 -14.40 -9.66 -49.67
N PRO A 15 -15.39 -9.96 -50.52
CA PRO A 15 -15.61 -9.26 -51.79
C PRO A 15 -15.85 -7.76 -51.56
N SER A 16 -15.40 -6.94 -52.50
CA SER A 16 -15.38 -5.47 -52.41
C SER A 16 -16.75 -4.85 -52.06
N ARG A 17 -17.85 -5.45 -52.53
CA ARG A 17 -19.21 -5.01 -52.21
C ARG A 17 -19.59 -5.18 -50.73
N ILE A 18 -19.06 -6.19 -50.06
CA ILE A 18 -19.30 -6.46 -48.63
C ILE A 18 -18.50 -5.49 -47.76
N ARG A 19 -17.28 -5.11 -48.20
CA ARG A 19 -16.44 -4.11 -47.53
C ARG A 19 -17.06 -2.71 -47.52
N ILE A 20 -17.71 -2.32 -48.62
CA ILE A 20 -18.40 -1.01 -48.75
C ILE A 20 -19.54 -0.86 -47.73
N ILE A 21 -20.13 -1.96 -47.26
CA ILE A 21 -21.19 -1.96 -46.25
C ILE A 21 -20.62 -2.14 -44.83
N LEU A 22 -19.58 -2.96 -44.66
CA LEU A 22 -18.97 -3.23 -43.35
C LEU A 22 -18.23 -2.04 -42.75
N TYR A 23 -17.52 -1.24 -43.56
CA TYR A 23 -16.81 -0.07 -43.05
C TYR A 23 -17.73 1.03 -42.51
N PRO A 24 -18.80 1.46 -43.21
CA PRO A 24 -19.73 2.43 -42.64
C PRO A 24 -20.51 1.83 -41.46
N LEU A 25 -20.89 0.55 -41.50
CA LEU A 25 -21.55 -0.11 -40.36
C LEU A 25 -20.65 -0.16 -39.12
N SER A 26 -19.38 -0.52 -39.29
CA SER A 26 -18.38 -0.53 -38.22
C SER A 26 -18.06 0.87 -37.70
N PHE A 27 -18.06 1.87 -38.57
CA PHE A 27 -17.87 3.28 -38.19
C PHE A 27 -19.09 3.81 -37.42
N ILE A 28 -20.31 3.45 -37.84
CA ILE A 28 -21.56 3.80 -37.13
C ILE A 28 -21.61 3.13 -35.74
N LEU A 29 -21.19 1.88 -35.62
CA LEU A 29 -21.07 1.18 -34.33
C LEU A 29 -20.03 1.84 -33.39
N LEU A 30 -18.93 2.35 -33.94
CA LEU A 30 -17.92 3.12 -33.21
C LEU A 30 -18.46 4.49 -32.75
N LEU A 31 -19.27 5.15 -33.58
CA LEU A 31 -19.94 6.40 -33.19
C LEU A 31 -21.00 6.17 -32.10
N PHE A 32 -21.71 5.03 -32.14
CA PHE A 32 -22.72 4.69 -31.13
C PHE A 32 -22.12 4.36 -29.75
N SER A 33 -20.93 3.75 -29.71
CA SER A 33 -20.21 3.43 -28.47
C SER A 33 -19.53 4.65 -27.83
N ALA A 34 -19.18 5.67 -28.62
CA ALA A 34 -18.66 6.94 -28.10
C ALA A 34 -19.73 7.83 -27.44
N ALA A 35 -21.02 7.53 -27.65
CA ALA A 35 -22.14 8.34 -27.14
C ALA A 35 -22.67 7.88 -25.77
N THR A 36 -22.19 6.77 -25.22
CA THR A 36 -22.62 6.28 -23.91
C THR A 36 -21.78 6.90 -22.79
N PHE A 37 -22.01 8.18 -22.49
CA PHE A 37 -21.56 8.76 -21.23
C PHE A 37 -22.60 8.44 -20.15
N ALA A 38 -22.18 7.78 -19.08
CA ALA A 38 -23.02 7.64 -17.90
C ALA A 38 -23.36 9.04 -17.39
N GLN A 39 -24.66 9.36 -17.29
CA GLN A 39 -25.09 10.64 -16.74
C GLN A 39 -24.79 10.65 -15.24
N GLN A 40 -24.03 11.64 -14.77
CA GLN A 40 -23.84 11.86 -13.33
C GLN A 40 -25.21 12.15 -12.71
N ILE A 41 -25.63 11.31 -11.77
CA ILE A 41 -26.87 11.50 -11.01
C ILE A 41 -26.51 12.24 -9.72
N ALA A 42 -27.30 13.26 -9.38
CA ALA A 42 -27.18 13.92 -8.09
C ALA A 42 -27.62 12.96 -6.98
N ILE A 43 -26.76 12.77 -5.98
CA ILE A 43 -27.09 11.98 -4.79
C ILE A 43 -27.39 12.99 -3.68
N PRO A 44 -28.66 13.16 -3.22
CA PRO A 44 -29.02 14.22 -2.28
C PRO A 44 -28.14 14.29 -1.03
N ARG A 45 -27.62 13.15 -0.56
CA ARG A 45 -26.70 13.07 0.59
C ARG A 45 -25.31 13.65 0.30
N ILE A 46 -24.80 13.46 -0.93
CA ILE A 46 -23.51 14.01 -1.38
C ILE A 46 -23.65 15.51 -1.62
N GLU A 47 -24.79 15.97 -2.15
CA GLU A 47 -25.05 17.41 -2.35
C GLU A 47 -25.05 18.22 -1.04
N GLN A 48 -25.30 17.56 0.10
CA GLN A 48 -25.18 18.18 1.44
C GLN A 48 -23.73 18.34 1.91
N MET A 49 -22.78 17.63 1.30
CA MET A 49 -21.36 17.74 1.64
C MET A 49 -20.78 18.93 0.88
N PRO A 50 -20.26 19.97 1.57
CA PRO A 50 -19.63 21.07 0.87
C PRO A 50 -18.39 20.56 0.12
N ASN A 51 -18.22 21.00 -1.13
CA ASN A 51 -17.07 20.62 -1.97
C ASN A 51 -15.72 20.87 -1.29
N LEU A 52 -15.66 21.89 -0.43
CA LEU A 52 -14.52 22.18 0.43
C LEU A 52 -15.04 22.54 1.83
N PRO A 53 -14.41 22.03 2.90
CA PRO A 53 -14.76 22.47 4.25
C PRO A 53 -14.44 23.96 4.43
N GLN A 54 -15.28 24.66 5.19
CA GLN A 54 -15.10 26.09 5.48
C GLN A 54 -15.03 26.32 7.00
N PRO A 55 -13.95 26.91 7.52
CA PRO A 55 -12.73 27.31 6.79
C PRO A 55 -11.89 26.10 6.34
N TYR A 56 -11.25 26.21 5.18
CA TYR A 56 -10.29 25.18 4.75
C TYR A 56 -8.98 25.32 5.52
N GLN A 57 -8.62 24.31 6.30
CA GLN A 57 -7.35 24.23 7.01
C GLN A 57 -6.61 22.95 6.65
N MET A 58 -5.68 23.03 5.70
CA MET A 58 -4.80 21.90 5.40
C MET A 58 -3.77 21.74 6.52
N ARG A 59 -3.91 20.66 7.29
CA ARG A 59 -2.90 20.27 8.28
C ARG A 59 -1.55 20.05 7.58
N ASN A 60 -0.47 20.57 8.17
CA ASN A 60 0.89 20.31 7.69
C ASN A 60 1.28 18.86 7.99
N TRP A 61 0.88 17.94 7.11
CA TRP A 61 1.12 16.50 7.27
C TRP A 61 2.60 16.15 7.32
N LYS A 62 3.46 16.92 6.64
CA LYS A 62 4.91 16.75 6.74
C LYS A 62 5.39 17.00 8.18
N GLN A 63 4.98 18.11 8.79
CA GLN A 63 5.32 18.42 10.18
C GLN A 63 4.74 17.41 11.16
N VAL A 64 3.53 16.92 10.92
CA VAL A 64 2.91 15.87 11.75
C VAL A 64 3.73 14.58 11.70
N ALA A 65 4.13 14.13 10.51
CA ALA A 65 4.96 12.93 10.36
C ALA A 65 6.33 13.08 11.03
N LEU A 66 7.00 14.24 10.89
CA LEU A 66 8.24 14.54 11.60
C LEU A 66 8.05 14.53 13.12
N GLY A 67 6.96 15.12 13.62
CA GLY A 67 6.64 15.16 15.05
C GLY A 67 6.33 13.77 15.61
N PHE A 68 5.48 13.01 14.92
CA PHE A 68 5.16 11.63 15.30
C PHE A 68 6.43 10.77 15.36
N ASP A 69 7.28 10.84 14.34
CA ASP A 69 8.54 10.10 14.30
C ASP A 69 9.43 10.39 15.51
N SER A 70 9.59 11.69 15.84
CA SER A 70 10.43 12.15 16.94
C SER A 70 9.98 11.65 18.32
N LEU A 71 8.68 11.38 18.48
CA LEU A 71 8.09 10.82 19.69
C LEU A 71 8.12 9.29 19.66
N ALA A 72 7.63 8.71 18.57
CA ALA A 72 7.42 7.28 18.43
C ALA A 72 8.74 6.50 18.46
N PHE A 73 9.81 7.00 17.84
CA PHE A 73 11.10 6.31 17.78
C PHE A 73 12.09 6.72 18.88
N LYS A 74 11.63 7.44 19.91
CA LYS A 74 12.47 7.88 21.02
C LYS A 74 12.51 6.84 22.14
N LEU A 75 13.51 5.96 22.08
CA LEU A 75 13.78 4.92 23.09
C LEU A 75 14.02 5.47 24.50
N THR A 76 14.50 6.71 24.60
CA THR A 76 14.81 7.38 25.88
C THR A 76 13.68 8.31 26.36
N ALA A 77 12.50 8.23 25.74
CA ALA A 77 11.37 9.04 26.16
C ALA A 77 10.91 8.60 27.56
N SER A 78 10.63 9.59 28.41
CA SER A 78 10.18 9.40 29.79
C SER A 78 8.87 10.12 30.01
N GLY A 79 8.02 9.56 30.85
CA GLY A 79 6.69 10.08 31.17
C GLY A 79 5.69 8.95 31.27
N GLN A 80 4.45 9.29 31.61
CA GLN A 80 3.38 8.30 31.67
C GLN A 80 3.20 7.64 30.29
N TYR A 81 3.30 6.31 30.25
CA TYR A 81 3.18 5.45 29.05
C TYR A 81 4.30 5.60 27.99
N LEU A 82 5.43 6.21 28.35
CA LEU A 82 6.60 6.31 27.48
C LEU A 82 7.73 5.36 27.93
N PRO A 83 8.58 4.87 27.01
CA PRO A 83 8.59 5.14 25.56
C PRO A 83 7.47 4.42 24.79
N LEU A 84 7.14 4.92 23.58
CA LEU A 84 6.16 4.27 22.70
C LEU A 84 6.73 3.08 21.92
N ILE A 85 8.06 3.04 21.79
CA ILE A 85 8.82 2.02 21.08
C ILE A 85 9.59 1.17 22.06
N PHE A 86 9.69 -0.12 21.76
CA PHE A 86 10.53 -1.07 22.47
C PHE A 86 11.37 -1.88 21.48
N ARG A 87 12.50 -2.41 21.96
CA ARG A 87 13.35 -3.31 21.17
C ARG A 87 12.91 -4.74 21.38
N GLN A 88 12.97 -5.53 20.31
CA GLN A 88 12.76 -6.98 20.37
C GLN A 88 14.07 -7.66 19.99
N ILE A 89 14.71 -8.36 20.93
CA ILE A 89 16.01 -9.01 20.67
C ILE A 89 15.88 -10.51 20.37
N ASN A 90 14.73 -11.12 20.71
CA ASN A 90 14.44 -12.53 20.46
C ASN A 90 13.36 -12.62 19.37
N THR A 91 13.80 -12.46 18.12
CA THR A 91 12.94 -12.47 16.93
C THR A 91 12.65 -13.89 16.47
N VAL A 92 11.45 -14.07 15.93
CA VAL A 92 10.96 -15.36 15.44
C VAL A 92 11.25 -15.51 13.95
N ASN A 93 10.99 -14.52 13.11
CA ASN A 93 11.18 -14.69 11.67
C ASN A 93 12.66 -14.54 11.27
N TYR A 94 13.42 -13.73 12.00
CA TYR A 94 14.83 -13.44 11.71
C TYR A 94 15.74 -13.51 12.95
N PRO A 95 16.02 -14.70 13.51
CA PRO A 95 16.67 -14.86 14.82
C PRO A 95 18.06 -14.24 15.00
N ASN A 96 18.74 -13.88 13.91
CA ASN A 96 20.07 -13.26 13.95
C ASN A 96 19.99 -11.72 13.98
N HIS A 97 18.80 -11.15 13.83
CA HIS A 97 18.57 -9.71 13.78
C HIS A 97 17.58 -9.32 14.88
N ASP A 98 17.91 -8.25 15.61
CA ASP A 98 16.92 -7.61 16.48
C ASP A 98 15.80 -6.99 15.62
N SER A 99 14.64 -6.77 16.24
CA SER A 99 13.52 -6.02 15.72
C SER A 99 13.08 -4.89 16.67
N PHE A 100 11.88 -4.38 16.50
CA PHE A 100 11.23 -3.37 17.32
C PHE A 100 9.71 -3.59 17.32
N GLY A 101 9.04 -3.02 18.31
CA GLY A 101 7.61 -2.80 18.25
C GLY A 101 7.28 -1.38 18.68
N ILE A 102 6.18 -0.85 18.16
CA ILE A 102 5.55 0.38 18.66
C ILE A 102 4.23 -0.06 19.27
N HIS A 103 3.93 0.38 20.50
CA HIS A 103 2.67 0.05 21.15
C HIS A 103 1.51 0.57 20.29
N SER A 104 0.59 -0.32 19.89
CA SER A 104 -0.62 0.06 19.16
C SER A 104 -1.58 0.89 20.01
N TYR A 105 -1.51 0.72 21.34
CA TYR A 105 -2.31 1.44 22.31
C TYR A 105 -1.41 2.07 23.37
N VAL A 106 -1.54 3.38 23.56
CA VAL A 106 -0.85 4.10 24.63
C VAL A 106 -1.39 3.61 25.99
N GLY A 107 -0.50 3.14 26.85
CA GLY A 107 -0.88 2.55 28.14
C GLY A 107 -1.38 1.10 28.06
N THR A 108 -1.01 0.37 27.01
CA THR A 108 -1.29 -1.06 26.89
C THR A 108 -0.80 -1.87 28.11
N ASN A 109 -1.58 -2.87 28.51
CA ASN A 109 -1.18 -3.87 29.50
C ASN A 109 -0.27 -4.97 28.91
N SER A 110 -0.03 -4.93 27.61
CA SER A 110 0.82 -5.87 26.87
C SER A 110 1.99 -5.12 26.20
N PRO A 111 2.94 -4.58 26.97
CA PRO A 111 3.97 -3.69 26.45
C PRO A 111 4.90 -4.36 25.41
N ASN A 112 5.07 -5.67 25.46
CA ASN A 112 5.92 -6.37 24.48
C ASN A 112 5.16 -6.80 23.20
N SER A 113 3.93 -6.32 23.00
CA SER A 113 3.11 -6.63 21.83
C SER A 113 2.94 -5.39 20.95
N GLY A 114 3.69 -5.36 19.85
CA GLY A 114 3.67 -4.27 18.86
C GLY A 114 3.26 -4.83 17.51
N GLU A 115 2.43 -4.09 16.79
CA GLU A 115 1.82 -4.56 15.56
C GLU A 115 2.43 -3.92 14.31
N ALA A 116 2.46 -4.67 13.23
CA ALA A 116 2.98 -4.23 11.93
C ALA A 116 2.19 -3.04 11.39
N ILE A 117 0.87 -3.00 11.63
CA ILE A 117 -0.01 -1.91 11.21
C ILE A 117 0.41 -0.55 11.80
N THR A 118 1.08 -0.56 12.95
CA THR A 118 1.65 0.64 13.57
C THR A 118 3.10 0.84 13.10
N GLY A 119 3.92 -0.21 13.17
CA GLY A 119 5.36 -0.12 12.93
C GLY A 119 5.75 0.15 11.47
N LEU A 120 5.19 -0.58 10.52
CA LEU A 120 5.57 -0.47 9.11
C LEU A 120 5.17 0.90 8.52
N PRO A 121 3.93 1.40 8.68
CA PRO A 121 3.57 2.73 8.17
C PRO A 121 4.33 3.85 8.87
N ALA A 122 4.72 3.69 10.15
CA ALA A 122 5.56 4.66 10.84
C ALA A 122 6.95 4.80 10.18
N VAL A 123 7.58 3.68 9.81
CA VAL A 123 8.87 3.69 9.10
C VAL A 123 8.71 4.26 7.68
N VAL A 124 7.67 3.84 6.94
CA VAL A 124 7.40 4.35 5.58
C VAL A 124 7.08 5.85 5.59
N GLY A 125 6.18 6.29 6.45
CA GLY A 125 5.74 7.68 6.56
C GLY A 125 6.89 8.63 6.91
N ALA A 126 7.75 8.23 7.85
CA ALA A 126 8.97 8.98 8.18
C ALA A 126 9.93 9.07 6.99
N SER A 127 10.09 7.97 6.25
CA SER A 127 10.95 7.93 5.05
C SER A 127 10.42 8.86 3.95
N LEU A 128 9.10 8.91 3.74
CA LEU A 128 8.46 9.80 2.76
C LEU A 128 8.69 11.29 3.05
N VAL A 129 8.89 11.66 4.31
CA VAL A 129 9.18 13.05 4.70
C VAL A 129 10.68 13.36 4.84
N GLY A 130 11.55 12.42 4.44
CA GLY A 130 12.99 12.61 4.32
C GLY A 130 13.82 12.10 5.51
N ILE A 131 13.23 11.37 6.46
CA ILE A 131 13.98 10.76 7.56
C ILE A 131 14.68 9.50 7.06
N ASN A 132 16.01 9.43 7.20
CA ASN A 132 16.76 8.24 6.81
C ASN A 132 16.58 7.09 7.82
N LYS A 133 15.55 6.27 7.64
CA LYS A 133 15.26 5.13 8.51
C LYS A 133 16.25 3.97 8.43
N LYS A 134 17.14 3.95 7.43
CA LYS A 134 18.25 2.99 7.38
C LYS A 134 19.37 3.34 8.35
N ASN A 135 19.44 4.59 8.78
CA ASN A 135 20.43 5.08 9.73
C ASN A 135 19.87 6.26 10.55
N GLN A 136 18.87 6.00 11.39
CA GLN A 136 18.38 6.98 12.35
C GLN A 136 18.84 6.57 13.73
N ASN A 137 19.63 7.42 14.39
CA ASN A 137 20.21 7.15 15.72
C ASN A 137 21.03 5.85 15.76
N SER A 138 21.83 5.61 14.71
CA SER A 138 22.60 4.38 14.52
C SER A 138 21.76 3.10 14.48
N GLN A 139 20.48 3.21 14.10
CA GLN A 139 19.58 2.08 13.92
C GLN A 139 19.11 1.99 12.46
N ASN A 140 19.05 0.76 11.96
CA ASN A 140 18.41 0.44 10.68
C ASN A 140 17.00 -0.06 10.92
N TRP A 141 16.04 0.85 11.06
CA TRP A 141 14.64 0.53 11.30
C TRP A 141 13.99 -0.19 10.12
N VAL A 142 14.47 0.07 8.90
CA VAL A 142 14.00 -0.60 7.68
C VAL A 142 14.31 -2.10 7.73
N LEU A 143 15.54 -2.47 8.11
CA LEU A 143 15.90 -3.88 8.26
C LEU A 143 15.04 -4.56 9.32
N ARG A 144 14.86 -3.92 10.48
CA ARG A 144 14.10 -4.48 11.61
C ARG A 144 12.62 -4.79 11.28
N CYS A 145 12.05 -4.15 10.25
CA CYS A 145 10.70 -4.42 9.77
C CYS A 145 10.50 -5.84 9.23
N GLU A 146 11.58 -6.53 8.83
CA GLU A 146 11.52 -7.89 8.30
C GLU A 146 10.90 -8.87 9.29
N GLU A 147 10.93 -8.61 10.60
CA GLU A 147 10.32 -9.49 11.60
C GLU A 147 8.81 -9.67 11.42
N PHE A 148 8.14 -8.72 10.76
CA PHE A 148 6.72 -8.84 10.41
C PHE A 148 6.47 -9.69 9.16
N PHE A 149 7.51 -10.05 8.40
CA PHE A 149 7.41 -10.99 7.30
C PHE A 149 7.38 -12.42 7.85
N ASN A 150 6.24 -13.08 7.72
CA ASN A 150 6.06 -14.43 8.21
C ASN A 150 6.93 -15.41 7.42
N ARG A 151 7.91 -16.00 8.11
CA ARG A 151 8.78 -17.08 7.60
C ARG A 151 8.41 -18.43 8.21
N ARG A 152 7.37 -18.51 9.06
CA ARG A 152 6.96 -19.69 9.86
C ARG A 152 5.49 -19.65 10.32
N PRO A 153 4.71 -20.73 10.16
CA PRO A 153 4.74 -21.59 8.97
C PRO A 153 4.43 -20.73 7.73
N GLU A 154 5.16 -21.01 6.65
CA GLU A 154 5.49 -20.18 5.48
C GLU A 154 4.32 -19.52 4.71
N GLU A 155 3.59 -18.60 5.33
CA GLU A 155 2.63 -17.76 4.58
C GLU A 155 3.36 -16.76 3.66
N ASN A 156 4.63 -16.44 3.96
CA ASN A 156 5.51 -15.60 3.14
C ASN A 156 4.90 -14.24 2.77
N ILE A 157 4.17 -13.66 3.72
CA ILE A 157 3.57 -12.33 3.63
C ILE A 157 3.83 -11.55 4.90
N TYR A 158 3.69 -10.23 4.82
CA TYR A 158 3.71 -9.39 6.01
C TYR A 158 2.41 -9.56 6.80
N LEU A 159 2.53 -9.91 8.07
CA LEU A 159 1.40 -10.09 8.97
C LEU A 159 1.43 -9.06 10.09
N ASN A 160 0.29 -8.90 10.76
CA ASN A 160 0.14 -7.90 11.81
C ASN A 160 1.00 -8.17 13.05
N GLY A 161 1.37 -9.42 13.30
CA GLY A 161 2.31 -9.81 14.35
C GLY A 161 3.31 -10.86 13.86
N PRO A 162 4.46 -11.04 14.54
CA PRO A 162 5.50 -11.98 14.09
C PRO A 162 5.06 -13.45 14.04
N VAL A 163 4.06 -13.83 14.85
CA VAL A 163 3.50 -15.20 14.93
C VAL A 163 2.00 -15.19 14.65
N ALA A 164 1.55 -14.33 13.74
CA ALA A 164 0.16 -14.28 13.30
C ALA A 164 -0.09 -15.25 12.12
N ASN A 165 -1.36 -15.38 11.74
CA ASN A 165 -1.82 -16.13 10.57
C ASN A 165 -2.77 -15.26 9.72
N SER A 166 -2.83 -15.52 8.41
CA SER A 166 -3.80 -14.93 7.49
C SER A 166 -5.05 -15.81 7.32
N GLY A 167 -6.02 -15.32 6.54
CA GLY A 167 -7.21 -16.08 6.17
C GLY A 167 -8.28 -16.16 7.27
N SER A 168 -8.10 -15.44 8.38
CA SER A 168 -9.12 -15.28 9.42
C SER A 168 -9.44 -13.79 9.57
N ASP A 169 -10.73 -13.48 9.63
CA ASP A 169 -11.24 -12.20 10.14
C ASP A 169 -11.75 -12.42 11.57
N TRP A 170 -11.83 -11.35 12.35
CA TRP A 170 -12.24 -11.38 13.77
C TRP A 170 -13.76 -11.53 13.94
#